data_AF-A0A7W7CQ64-F1
#
_entry.id   AF-A0A7W7CQ64-F1
#
_cell.length_a   1.000
_cell.length_b   1.000
_cell.length_c   1.000
_cell.angle_alpha   90.00
_cell.angle_beta   90.00
_cell.angle_gamma   90.00
#
_symmetry.space_group_name_H-M   'P 1'
#
loop_
_entity.id
_entity.type
_entity.pdbx_description
1 polymer ?
#
loop_
_entity_poly.entity_id
_entity_poly.type
_entity_poly.pdbx_seq_one_letter_code
_entity_poly.pdbx_strand_id
1 'polypeptide(L)'
;MTEERGVVEERAVLDLSHLTSPDQLAAISRISAVGAVVLPEALAGAYAGIPVSEVGATIFVPDGLKVRVHVGPLVVGGDGIGAAGEMLVVVGVLVVTGLVTGELPGRISVVGSVFAPRGSEAALGRVLGGGAGTVTYYRYQEGQSGPYVKMLSGQVRLTGAALANPAGEATDILIVAGQIIITGEVGSVGYGQIFAAGQIIAPEAAQAELETRMEAQGQLIWYRSGDPRVFYDDTELGPDYFRLLDHPVSLIVLGDLTLGAGVTPGLLRESVTDMVVLGDVHAPSAAVPAVQVLATDLYGEIRVADGPRG
;
A
#
# COMPACT_ATOMS: atom_id res chain seq x y z
N MET A 1 -28.72 4.88 -34.79
CA MET A 1 -27.84 5.69 -33.93
C MET A 1 -27.13 4.72 -33.02
N THR A 2 -25.85 4.47 -33.28
CA THR A 2 -25.00 3.61 -32.45
C THR A 2 -24.70 4.39 -31.19
N GLU A 3 -25.28 4.02 -30.05
CA GLU A 3 -24.83 4.54 -28.76
C GLU A 3 -23.35 4.17 -28.60
N GLU A 4 -22.48 5.17 -28.52
CA GLU A 4 -21.07 4.96 -28.24
C GLU A 4 -20.95 4.27 -26.89
N ARG A 5 -20.44 3.04 -26.89
CA ARG A 5 -20.13 2.34 -25.65
C ARG A 5 -18.92 3.01 -25.00
N GLY A 6 -19.02 3.33 -23.71
CA GLY A 6 -17.98 3.98 -22.93
C GLY A 6 -16.87 3.01 -22.51
N VAL A 7 -15.66 3.56 -22.31
CA VAL A 7 -14.54 2.89 -21.65
C VAL A 7 -14.51 3.40 -20.21
N VAL A 8 -14.37 2.49 -19.23
CA VAL A 8 -14.20 2.85 -17.83
C VAL A 8 -12.76 2.58 -17.43
N GLU A 9 -12.06 3.62 -16.97
CA GLU A 9 -10.64 3.53 -16.60
C GLU A 9 -10.25 4.38 -15.39
N GLU A 10 -9.11 4.03 -14.78
CA GLU A 10 -8.41 4.79 -13.73
C GLU A 10 -9.26 5.05 -12.47
N ARG A 11 -9.84 3.98 -11.90
CA ARG A 11 -10.67 4.07 -10.68
C ARG A 11 -10.16 3.16 -9.59
N ALA A 12 -10.13 3.65 -8.35
CA ALA A 12 -9.90 2.78 -7.19
C ALA A 12 -11.01 1.72 -7.07
N VAL A 13 -12.27 2.13 -7.24
CA VAL A 13 -13.43 1.24 -7.24
C VAL A 13 -14.43 1.65 -8.32
N LEU A 14 -14.94 0.67 -9.06
CA LEU A 14 -16.11 0.77 -9.92
C LEU A 14 -17.29 0.07 -9.23
N ASP A 15 -18.18 0.86 -8.63
CA ASP A 15 -19.36 0.33 -7.92
C ASP A 15 -20.59 0.28 -8.84
N LEU A 16 -20.91 -0.93 -9.30
CA LEU A 16 -22.06 -1.28 -10.11
C LEU A 16 -23.13 -2.03 -9.30
N SER A 17 -23.01 -2.08 -7.97
CA SER A 17 -23.92 -2.85 -7.10
C SER A 17 -25.39 -2.41 -7.17
N HIS A 18 -25.65 -1.21 -7.68
CA HIS A 18 -26.98 -0.65 -7.86
C HIS A 18 -27.67 -1.07 -9.18
N LEU A 19 -26.94 -1.71 -10.10
CA LEU A 19 -27.51 -2.20 -11.36
C LEU A 19 -28.39 -3.42 -11.11
N THR A 20 -29.44 -3.60 -11.92
CA THR A 20 -30.45 -4.65 -11.73
C THR A 20 -30.71 -5.48 -12.98
N SER A 21 -30.17 -5.08 -14.13
CA SER A 21 -30.39 -5.78 -15.40
C SER A 21 -29.13 -5.80 -16.29
N PRO A 22 -28.94 -6.86 -17.10
CA PRO A 22 -27.83 -6.97 -18.05
C PRO A 22 -27.72 -5.80 -19.03
N ASP A 23 -28.84 -5.24 -19.48
CA ASP A 23 -28.87 -4.16 -20.47
C ASP A 23 -28.19 -2.88 -19.95
N GLN A 24 -28.16 -2.67 -18.64
CA GLN A 24 -27.46 -1.53 -18.03
C GLN A 24 -25.93 -1.64 -18.15
N LEU A 25 -25.40 -2.84 -18.38
CA LEU A 25 -23.98 -3.06 -18.66
C LEU A 25 -23.65 -2.88 -20.15
N ALA A 26 -24.65 -2.85 -21.04
CA ALA A 26 -24.42 -2.79 -22.49
C ALA A 26 -23.72 -1.50 -22.95
N ALA A 27 -23.77 -0.44 -22.13
CA ALA A 27 -23.07 0.82 -22.35
C ALA A 27 -21.56 0.73 -22.08
N ILE A 28 -21.06 -0.33 -21.41
CA ILE A 28 -19.65 -0.50 -21.08
C ILE A 28 -18.98 -1.38 -22.13
N SER A 29 -18.02 -0.84 -22.88
CA SER A 29 -17.24 -1.58 -23.88
C SER A 29 -15.97 -2.21 -23.35
N ARG A 30 -15.40 -1.64 -22.29
CA ARG A 30 -14.14 -2.08 -21.69
C ARG A 30 -13.99 -1.50 -20.28
N ILE A 31 -13.35 -2.27 -19.40
CA ILE A 31 -12.91 -1.82 -18.08
C ILE A 31 -11.39 -2.01 -18.00
N SER A 32 -10.65 -0.96 -17.66
CA SER A 32 -9.19 -1.03 -17.52
C SER A 32 -8.69 -0.28 -16.28
N ALA A 33 -7.59 -0.71 -15.67
CA ALA A 33 -6.95 0.01 -14.56
C ALA A 33 -7.93 0.36 -13.41
N VAL A 34 -8.65 -0.66 -12.91
CA VAL A 34 -9.59 -0.51 -11.81
C VAL A 34 -9.18 -1.37 -10.61
N GLY A 35 -9.03 -0.78 -9.43
CA GLY A 35 -8.63 -1.51 -8.22
C GLY A 35 -9.62 -2.64 -7.85
N ALA A 36 -10.92 -2.33 -7.81
CA ALA A 36 -11.97 -3.33 -7.65
C ALA A 36 -13.24 -2.98 -8.43
N VAL A 37 -13.88 -3.98 -9.02
CA VAL A 37 -15.23 -3.88 -9.58
C VAL A 37 -16.21 -4.56 -8.63
N VAL A 38 -17.25 -3.84 -8.20
CA VAL A 38 -18.31 -4.38 -7.33
C VAL A 38 -19.60 -4.47 -8.14
N LEU A 39 -20.20 -5.65 -8.25
CA LEU A 39 -21.42 -5.84 -9.04
C LEU A 39 -22.31 -6.96 -8.48
N PRO A 40 -23.62 -6.95 -8.77
CA PRO A 40 -24.52 -8.03 -8.38
C PRO A 40 -24.12 -9.36 -9.01
N GLU A 41 -24.26 -10.45 -8.27
CA GLU A 41 -23.99 -11.81 -8.75
C GLU A 41 -24.86 -12.19 -9.96
N ALA A 42 -26.11 -11.73 -9.98
CA ALA A 42 -27.04 -11.91 -11.10
C ALA A 42 -26.51 -11.33 -12.44
N LEU A 43 -25.57 -10.39 -12.42
CA LEU A 43 -24.99 -9.77 -13.61
C LEU A 43 -23.65 -10.38 -14.03
N ALA A 44 -23.16 -11.42 -13.34
CA ALA A 44 -21.85 -12.03 -13.62
C ALA A 44 -21.71 -12.51 -15.07
N GLY A 45 -22.76 -13.11 -15.64
CA GLY A 45 -22.75 -13.58 -17.03
C GLY A 45 -22.64 -12.46 -18.05
N ALA A 46 -23.31 -11.33 -17.81
CA ALA A 46 -23.23 -10.16 -18.68
C ALA A 46 -21.86 -9.46 -18.56
N TYR A 47 -21.35 -9.35 -17.34
CA TYR A 47 -20.02 -8.80 -17.06
C TYR A 47 -18.89 -9.59 -17.73
N ALA A 48 -19.00 -10.92 -17.77
CA ALA A 48 -18.00 -11.78 -18.43
C ALA A 48 -17.85 -11.50 -19.93
N GLY A 49 -18.82 -10.84 -20.57
CA GLY A 49 -18.74 -10.39 -21.97
C GLY A 49 -17.99 -9.07 -22.17
N ILE A 50 -17.64 -8.36 -21.10
CA ILE A 50 -16.91 -7.08 -21.15
C ILE A 50 -15.40 -7.38 -21.12
N PRO A 51 -14.61 -6.88 -22.07
CA PRO A 51 -13.15 -6.90 -21.98
C PRO A 51 -12.65 -6.20 -20.71
N VAL A 52 -11.87 -6.91 -19.90
CA VAL A 52 -11.29 -6.41 -18.64
C VAL A 52 -9.77 -6.55 -18.67
N SER A 53 -9.05 -5.47 -18.38
CA SER A 53 -7.59 -5.43 -18.22
C SER A 53 -7.20 -4.71 -16.94
N GLU A 54 -6.12 -5.14 -16.28
CA GLU A 54 -5.56 -4.44 -15.10
C GLU A 54 -6.61 -4.17 -13.99
N VAL A 55 -7.49 -5.16 -13.76
CA VAL A 55 -8.44 -5.12 -12.64
C VAL A 55 -7.94 -5.94 -11.48
N GLY A 56 -7.79 -5.31 -10.31
CA GLY A 56 -7.24 -5.96 -9.13
C GLY A 56 -8.16 -7.03 -8.54
N ALA A 57 -9.47 -6.74 -8.49
CA ALA A 57 -10.47 -7.70 -8.02
C ALA A 57 -11.85 -7.45 -8.66
N THR A 58 -12.63 -8.51 -8.82
CA THR A 58 -14.07 -8.43 -9.12
C THR A 58 -14.85 -9.06 -7.96
N ILE A 59 -15.81 -8.33 -7.42
CA ILE A 59 -16.56 -8.67 -6.21
C ILE A 59 -18.04 -8.80 -6.57
N PHE A 60 -18.53 -10.04 -6.49
CA PHE A 60 -19.95 -10.34 -6.70
C PHE A 60 -20.74 -10.20 -5.41
N VAL A 61 -21.77 -9.36 -5.47
CA VAL A 61 -22.68 -9.05 -4.37
C VAL A 61 -23.85 -10.04 -4.42
N PRO A 62 -24.06 -10.85 -3.37
CA PRO A 62 -25.23 -11.72 -3.27
C PRO A 62 -26.54 -10.92 -3.26
N ASP A 63 -27.58 -11.52 -3.81
CA ASP A 63 -28.92 -10.90 -3.85
C ASP A 63 -29.45 -10.56 -2.45
N GLY A 64 -30.12 -9.42 -2.34
CA GLY A 64 -30.78 -8.99 -1.11
C GLY A 64 -29.87 -8.36 -0.05
N LEU A 65 -28.55 -8.31 -0.27
CA LEU A 65 -27.63 -7.61 0.62
C LEU A 65 -27.45 -6.14 0.22
N LYS A 66 -27.51 -5.24 1.20
CA LYS A 66 -27.15 -3.84 1.01
C LYS A 66 -25.63 -3.70 1.01
N VAL A 67 -25.07 -3.15 -0.06
CA VAL A 67 -23.61 -2.97 -0.17
C VAL A 67 -23.16 -1.70 0.55
N ARG A 68 -22.08 -1.82 1.32
CA ARG A 68 -21.33 -0.70 1.86
C ARG A 68 -19.88 -0.81 1.40
N VAL A 69 -19.48 0.06 0.48
CA VAL A 69 -18.12 0.14 -0.04
C VAL A 69 -17.30 1.15 0.75
N HIS A 70 -16.09 0.76 1.15
CA HIS A 70 -15.09 1.62 1.77
C HIS A 70 -13.77 1.54 0.99
N VAL A 71 -13.16 2.69 0.73
CA VAL A 71 -11.87 2.79 0.04
C VAL A 71 -10.84 3.39 1.00
N GLY A 72 -9.67 2.75 1.10
CA GLY A 72 -8.64 3.09 2.06
C GLY A 72 -8.78 2.33 3.39
N PRO A 73 -8.15 2.82 4.47
CA PRO A 73 -8.20 2.17 5.77
C PRO A 73 -9.56 2.35 6.45
N LEU A 74 -10.11 1.26 6.99
CA LEU A 74 -11.30 1.24 7.84
C LEU A 74 -10.92 0.70 9.21
N VAL A 75 -11.05 1.52 10.25
CA VAL A 75 -10.82 1.13 11.65
C VAL A 75 -12.15 1.05 12.37
N VAL A 76 -12.48 -0.12 12.93
CA VAL A 76 -13.76 -0.39 13.60
C VAL A 76 -13.55 -1.18 14.89
N GLY A 77 -14.45 -1.00 15.85
CA GLY A 77 -14.56 -1.90 17.01
C GLY A 77 -15.07 -3.28 16.60
N GLY A 78 -14.80 -4.31 17.41
CA GLY A 78 -15.25 -5.68 17.15
C GLY A 78 -16.78 -5.86 17.20
N ASP A 79 -17.50 -4.93 17.83
CA ASP A 79 -18.94 -4.84 17.90
C ASP A 79 -19.57 -3.94 16.81
N GLY A 80 -18.74 -3.16 16.09
CA GLY A 80 -19.16 -2.11 15.15
C GLY A 80 -18.92 -2.44 13.68
N ILE A 81 -18.74 -3.71 13.31
CA ILE A 81 -18.34 -4.08 11.94
C ILE A 81 -19.50 -3.87 10.94
N GLY A 82 -20.74 -4.20 11.31
CA GLY A 82 -21.93 -3.96 10.48
C GLY A 82 -23.14 -4.81 10.88
N ALA A 83 -24.12 -4.97 9.98
CA ALA A 83 -25.37 -5.68 10.25
C ALA A 83 -25.64 -6.83 9.26
N ALA A 84 -26.40 -7.86 9.66
CA ALA A 84 -26.56 -9.10 8.89
C ALA A 84 -27.11 -8.93 7.47
N GLY A 85 -27.90 -7.88 7.23
CA GLY A 85 -28.45 -7.55 5.90
C GLY A 85 -27.47 -6.80 4.98
N GLU A 86 -26.21 -6.62 5.39
CA GLU A 86 -25.21 -5.85 4.65
C GLU A 86 -24.09 -6.74 4.08
N MET A 87 -23.52 -6.28 2.98
CA MET A 87 -22.22 -6.71 2.50
C MET A 87 -21.22 -5.56 2.65
N LEU A 88 -20.18 -5.77 3.46
CA LEU A 88 -19.08 -4.82 3.60
C LEU A 88 -18.01 -5.12 2.55
N VAL A 89 -17.70 -4.15 1.71
CA VAL A 89 -16.57 -4.20 0.77
C VAL A 89 -15.53 -3.18 1.21
N VAL A 90 -14.31 -3.63 1.48
CA VAL A 90 -13.17 -2.76 1.79
C VAL A 90 -12.11 -2.92 0.71
N VAL A 91 -11.66 -1.82 0.12
CA VAL A 91 -10.54 -1.79 -0.81
C VAL A 91 -9.42 -1.02 -0.14
N GLY A 92 -8.47 -1.74 0.46
CA GLY A 92 -7.47 -1.20 1.38
C GLY A 92 -7.29 -2.09 2.60
N VAL A 93 -7.35 -1.50 3.81
CA VAL A 93 -7.06 -2.21 5.06
C VAL A 93 -8.26 -2.16 5.99
N LEU A 94 -8.71 -3.31 6.48
CA LEU A 94 -9.68 -3.41 7.56
C LEU A 94 -8.97 -3.70 8.88
N VAL A 95 -9.09 -2.80 9.85
CA VAL A 95 -8.59 -2.98 11.22
C VAL A 95 -9.77 -3.13 12.16
N VAL A 96 -9.88 -4.28 12.79
CA VAL A 96 -10.78 -4.51 13.92
C VAL A 96 -9.96 -4.29 15.19
N THR A 97 -10.38 -3.40 16.09
CA THR A 97 -9.58 -3.01 17.26
C THR A 97 -9.87 -3.83 18.53
N GLY A 98 -10.95 -4.62 18.53
CA GLY A 98 -11.40 -5.44 19.67
C GLY A 98 -12.00 -6.78 19.22
N LEU A 99 -12.20 -7.71 20.17
CA LEU A 99 -12.76 -9.03 19.86
C LEU A 99 -14.12 -8.89 19.16
N VAL A 100 -14.33 -9.71 18.12
CA VAL A 100 -15.58 -9.69 17.37
C VAL A 100 -16.68 -10.40 18.16
N THR A 101 -17.58 -9.61 18.76
CA THR A 101 -18.67 -10.09 19.62
C THR A 101 -20.05 -9.60 19.18
N GLY A 102 -20.12 -8.60 18.30
CA GLY A 102 -21.36 -8.00 17.82
C GLY A 102 -22.00 -8.72 16.62
N GLU A 103 -23.04 -8.10 16.08
CA GLU A 103 -23.62 -8.50 14.81
C GLU A 103 -22.59 -8.27 13.67
N LEU A 104 -22.65 -9.11 12.64
CA LEU A 104 -21.73 -9.05 11.51
C LEU A 104 -22.50 -8.87 10.20
N PRO A 105 -21.88 -8.22 9.19
CA PRO A 105 -22.33 -8.30 7.82
C PRO A 105 -22.60 -9.73 7.37
N GLY A 106 -23.60 -9.93 6.52
CA GLY A 106 -23.84 -11.23 5.88
C GLY A 106 -22.63 -11.67 5.03
N ARG A 107 -21.84 -10.71 4.54
CA ARG A 107 -20.56 -10.96 3.88
C ARG A 107 -19.60 -9.78 4.05
N ILE A 108 -18.31 -10.07 4.17
CA ILE A 108 -17.21 -9.11 4.15
C ILE A 108 -16.26 -9.50 3.02
N SER A 109 -15.89 -8.56 2.16
CA SER A 109 -14.87 -8.73 1.13
C SER A 109 -13.81 -7.65 1.28
N VAL A 110 -12.54 -8.04 1.38
CA VAL A 110 -11.43 -7.09 1.61
C VAL A 110 -10.35 -7.25 0.56
N VAL A 111 -10.32 -6.34 -0.41
CA VAL A 111 -9.23 -6.25 -1.40
C VAL A 111 -8.06 -5.54 -0.71
N GLY A 112 -7.20 -6.34 -0.07
CA GLY A 112 -6.06 -5.88 0.72
C GLY A 112 -5.91 -6.70 2.00
N SER A 113 -5.72 -6.01 3.13
CA SER A 113 -5.35 -6.66 4.40
C SER A 113 -6.42 -6.52 5.46
N VAL A 114 -6.57 -7.55 6.29
CA VAL A 114 -7.40 -7.54 7.50
C VAL A 114 -6.50 -7.75 8.71
N PHE A 115 -6.62 -6.88 9.71
CA PHE A 115 -5.98 -7.02 11.01
C PHE A 115 -7.06 -7.13 12.07
N ALA A 116 -7.02 -8.19 12.87
CA ALA A 116 -8.01 -8.43 13.91
C ALA A 116 -7.39 -9.08 15.15
N PRO A 117 -8.02 -8.96 16.33
CA PRO A 117 -7.60 -9.69 17.52
C PRO A 117 -7.71 -11.21 17.33
N ARG A 118 -6.70 -11.93 17.81
CA ARG A 118 -6.82 -13.38 18.09
C ARG A 118 -8.03 -13.63 18.98
N GLY A 119 -8.81 -14.67 18.65
CA GLY A 119 -10.14 -14.93 19.20
C GLY A 119 -11.28 -14.55 18.26
N SER A 120 -11.02 -13.74 17.23
CA SER A 120 -12.04 -13.34 16.24
C SER A 120 -12.15 -14.28 15.04
N GLU A 121 -11.32 -15.33 14.96
CA GLU A 121 -11.16 -16.21 13.80
C GLU A 121 -12.49 -16.89 13.42
N ALA A 122 -13.19 -17.44 14.40
CA ALA A 122 -14.45 -18.15 14.17
C ALA A 122 -15.56 -17.20 13.73
N ALA A 123 -15.58 -15.97 14.25
CA ALA A 123 -16.58 -14.98 13.89
C ALA A 123 -16.34 -14.44 12.47
N LEU A 124 -15.11 -13.99 12.18
CA LEU A 124 -14.73 -13.44 10.89
C LEU A 124 -14.68 -14.51 9.79
N GLY A 125 -14.22 -15.73 10.09
CA GLY A 125 -14.16 -16.82 9.12
C GLY A 125 -15.52 -17.25 8.55
N ARG A 126 -16.64 -16.91 9.23
CA ARG A 126 -17.99 -17.15 8.71
C ARG A 126 -18.43 -16.14 7.66
N VAL A 127 -17.90 -14.91 7.72
CA VAL A 127 -18.39 -13.78 6.92
C VAL A 127 -17.37 -13.24 5.92
N LEU A 128 -16.07 -13.44 6.18
CA LEU A 128 -15.01 -13.14 5.22
C LEU A 128 -15.16 -14.07 4.01
N GLY A 129 -15.60 -13.50 2.89
CA GLY A 129 -15.72 -14.22 1.63
C GLY A 129 -14.36 -14.39 0.95
N GLY A 130 -14.33 -15.19 -0.13
CA GLY A 130 -13.13 -15.51 -0.93
C GLY A 130 -12.46 -14.34 -1.67
N GLY A 131 -12.65 -13.10 -1.22
CA GLY A 131 -12.00 -11.90 -1.72
C GLY A 131 -11.23 -11.13 -0.65
N ALA A 132 -11.06 -11.67 0.56
CA ALA A 132 -10.11 -11.14 1.54
C ALA A 132 -8.68 -11.50 1.10
N GLY A 133 -7.77 -10.53 1.03
CA GLY A 133 -6.37 -10.79 0.73
C GLY A 133 -5.68 -11.53 1.88
N THR A 134 -4.99 -10.80 2.76
CA THR A 134 -4.34 -11.37 3.94
C THR A 134 -5.16 -11.09 5.19
N VAL A 135 -5.22 -12.05 6.11
CA VAL A 135 -5.84 -11.88 7.43
C VAL A 135 -4.78 -12.18 8.50
N THR A 136 -4.41 -11.16 9.26
CA THR A 136 -3.42 -11.28 10.35
C THR A 136 -4.10 -11.08 11.69
N TYR A 137 -3.96 -12.09 12.57
CA TYR A 137 -4.51 -12.06 13.92
C TYR A 137 -3.46 -11.65 14.96
N TYR A 138 -3.63 -10.45 15.52
CA TYR A 138 -2.72 -9.88 16.50
C TYR A 138 -3.08 -10.27 17.93
N ARG A 139 -2.08 -10.24 18.83
CA ARG A 139 -2.32 -10.60 20.24
C ARG A 139 -3.11 -9.49 20.92
N TYR A 140 -4.23 -9.87 21.52
CA TYR A 140 -5.09 -8.99 22.27
C TYR A 140 -5.25 -9.55 23.68
N GLN A 141 -5.21 -8.68 24.70
CA GLN A 141 -5.47 -9.04 26.08
C GLN A 141 -6.72 -8.32 26.56
N GLU A 142 -7.72 -9.10 26.95
CA GLU A 142 -8.99 -8.61 27.48
C GLU A 142 -8.83 -8.19 28.96
N GLY A 143 -9.35 -7.02 29.34
CA GLY A 143 -9.40 -6.57 30.74
C GLY A 143 -8.22 -5.71 31.24
N GLN A 144 -7.14 -5.60 30.47
CA GLN A 144 -6.31 -4.38 30.54
C GLN A 144 -7.01 -3.28 29.73
N SER A 145 -6.63 -2.01 29.89
CA SER A 145 -6.87 -1.03 28.82
C SER A 145 -6.26 -1.64 27.57
N GLY A 146 -7.06 -2.31 26.73
CA GLY A 146 -6.54 -3.22 25.71
C GLY A 146 -5.50 -2.52 24.84
N PRO A 147 -4.58 -3.28 24.20
CA PRO A 147 -3.47 -2.68 23.47
C PRO A 147 -3.99 -1.57 22.55
N TYR A 148 -3.47 -0.35 22.71
CA TYR A 148 -3.92 0.76 21.90
C TYR A 148 -3.46 0.51 20.47
N VAL A 149 -4.42 0.37 19.55
CA VAL A 149 -4.14 0.18 18.13
C VAL A 149 -3.97 1.55 17.50
N LYS A 150 -2.72 1.92 17.24
CA LYS A 150 -2.39 3.13 16.49
C LYS A 150 -2.34 2.79 15.00
N MET A 151 -3.22 3.41 14.22
CA MET A 151 -3.22 3.30 12.77
C MET A 151 -2.57 4.52 12.14
N LEU A 152 -1.61 4.29 11.24
CA LEU A 152 -1.03 5.30 10.36
C LEU A 152 -1.29 4.89 8.91
N SER A 153 -1.65 5.84 8.04
CA SER A 153 -1.99 5.51 6.67
C SER A 153 -1.58 6.58 5.65
N GLY A 154 -1.34 6.16 4.41
CA GLY A 154 -0.94 7.02 3.30
C GLY A 154 0.57 7.06 3.14
N GLN A 155 1.10 8.22 2.76
CA GLN A 155 2.54 8.49 2.73
C GLN A 155 2.98 9.03 4.09
N VAL A 156 3.77 8.25 4.83
CA VAL A 156 4.16 8.56 6.21
C VAL A 156 5.67 8.49 6.36
N ARG A 157 6.27 9.58 6.83
CA ARG A 157 7.65 9.59 7.31
C ARG A 157 7.70 9.36 8.81
N LEU A 158 8.38 8.32 9.24
CA LEU A 158 8.61 7.99 10.64
C LEU A 158 10.06 8.25 11.02
N THR A 159 10.29 8.60 12.28
CA THR A 159 11.62 8.65 12.88
C THR A 159 11.79 7.49 13.85
N GLY A 160 13.02 7.11 14.17
CA GLY A 160 13.26 6.13 15.24
C GLY A 160 12.64 6.54 16.58
N ALA A 161 12.59 7.84 16.89
CA ALA A 161 11.91 8.35 18.09
C ALA A 161 10.38 8.10 18.05
N ALA A 162 9.74 8.10 16.89
CA ALA A 162 8.33 7.77 16.75
C ALA A 162 8.07 6.27 17.00
N LEU A 163 9.02 5.41 16.62
CA LEU A 163 8.95 3.96 16.85
C LEU A 163 9.21 3.58 18.31
N ALA A 164 9.92 4.41 19.06
CA ALA A 164 10.18 4.21 20.48
C ALA A 164 8.91 4.30 21.36
N ASN A 165 7.78 4.79 20.83
CA ASN A 165 6.49 4.89 21.52
C ASN A 165 6.57 5.46 22.95
N PRO A 166 7.23 6.62 23.20
CA PRO A 166 7.61 7.05 24.55
C PRO A 166 6.44 7.37 25.48
N ALA A 167 5.25 7.62 24.92
CA ALA A 167 4.03 7.94 25.66
C ALA A 167 3.01 6.79 25.67
N GLY A 168 3.35 5.65 25.09
CA GLY A 168 2.47 4.49 24.99
C GLY A 168 2.89 3.33 25.89
N GLU A 169 2.18 2.22 25.76
CA GLU A 169 2.45 0.99 26.49
C GLU A 169 3.21 -0.01 25.62
N ALA A 170 3.99 -0.91 26.24
CA ALA A 170 4.75 -1.94 25.54
C ALA A 170 3.87 -2.99 24.83
N THR A 171 2.57 -2.99 25.12
CA THR A 171 1.55 -3.82 24.48
C THR A 171 0.90 -3.14 23.28
N ASP A 172 1.11 -1.84 23.07
CA ASP A 172 0.53 -1.09 21.96
C ASP A 172 0.90 -1.70 20.61
N ILE A 173 -0.03 -1.55 19.67
CA ILE A 173 0.10 -2.10 18.33
C ILE A 173 0.15 -0.95 17.35
N LEU A 174 1.19 -0.91 16.53
CA LEU A 174 1.27 0.00 15.40
C LEU A 174 0.85 -0.74 14.14
N ILE A 175 -0.20 -0.27 13.48
CA ILE A 175 -0.56 -0.70 12.14
C ILE A 175 -0.27 0.46 11.20
N VAL A 176 0.45 0.18 10.12
CA VAL A 176 0.77 1.18 9.11
C VAL A 176 0.34 0.68 7.74
N ALA A 177 -0.36 1.49 6.96
CA ALA A 177 -0.80 1.13 5.62
C ALA A 177 -0.42 2.19 4.58
N GLY A 178 0.17 1.78 3.46
CA GLY A 178 0.60 2.67 2.39
C GLY A 178 2.12 2.71 2.24
N GLN A 179 2.67 3.91 2.06
CA GLN A 179 4.10 4.13 1.82
C GLN A 179 4.74 4.73 3.06
N ILE A 180 5.75 4.06 3.60
CA ILE A 180 6.35 4.39 4.89
C ILE A 180 7.84 4.54 4.71
N ILE A 181 8.37 5.66 5.16
CA ILE A 181 9.82 5.88 5.17
C ILE A 181 10.26 6.12 6.61
N ILE A 182 10.98 5.16 7.17
CA ILE A 182 11.61 5.28 8.47
C ILE A 182 12.95 5.99 8.24
N THR A 183 13.21 7.07 8.98
CA THR A 183 14.43 7.88 8.85
C THR A 183 15.13 8.10 10.19
N GLY A 184 16.44 8.28 10.13
CA GLY A 184 17.30 8.43 11.30
C GLY A 184 17.55 7.11 12.03
N GLU A 185 18.26 7.20 13.15
CA GLU A 185 18.62 6.04 13.97
C GLU A 185 17.41 5.46 14.72
N VAL A 186 17.19 4.16 14.59
CA VAL A 186 16.17 3.42 15.36
C VAL A 186 16.85 2.79 16.56
N GLY A 187 16.85 3.51 17.69
CA GLY A 187 17.49 3.02 18.92
C GLY A 187 16.65 1.98 19.69
N SER A 188 15.32 2.08 19.63
CA SER A 188 14.42 1.09 20.23
C SER A 188 13.03 1.13 19.60
N VAL A 189 12.33 -0.02 19.64
CA VAL A 189 10.93 -0.15 19.23
C VAL A 189 10.07 -0.37 20.47
N GLY A 190 9.23 0.63 20.80
CA GLY A 190 8.35 0.60 21.96
C GLY A 190 7.02 -0.13 21.74
N TYR A 191 6.64 -0.40 20.49
CA TYR A 191 5.43 -1.15 20.15
C TYR A 191 5.61 -2.65 20.41
N GLY A 192 4.57 -3.29 20.95
CA GLY A 192 4.53 -4.73 21.19
C GLY A 192 4.47 -5.53 19.89
N GLN A 193 3.77 -4.98 18.88
CA GLN A 193 3.68 -5.50 17.53
C GLN A 193 3.59 -4.35 16.53
N ILE A 194 4.27 -4.48 15.39
CA ILE A 194 4.12 -3.60 14.24
C ILE A 194 3.60 -4.43 13.08
N PHE A 195 2.54 -3.95 12.44
CA PHE A 195 2.04 -4.49 11.19
C PHE A 195 2.16 -3.43 10.12
N ALA A 196 2.76 -3.76 8.99
CA ALA A 196 2.90 -2.83 7.89
C ALA A 196 2.31 -3.46 6.63
N ALA A 197 1.39 -2.74 5.97
CA ALA A 197 0.76 -3.17 4.72
C ALA A 197 1.07 -2.14 3.62
N GLY A 198 1.88 -2.50 2.63
CA GLY A 198 2.31 -1.62 1.55
C GLY A 198 3.81 -1.59 1.36
N GLN A 199 4.40 -0.41 1.22
CA GLN A 199 5.81 -0.21 0.96
C GLN A 199 6.48 0.41 2.18
N ILE A 200 7.51 -0.26 2.70
CA ILE A 200 8.30 0.21 3.85
C ILE A 200 9.73 0.38 3.38
N ILE A 201 10.28 1.57 3.59
CA ILE A 201 11.67 1.90 3.31
C ILE A 201 12.30 2.29 4.65
N ALA A 202 13.35 1.59 5.06
CA ALA A 202 13.94 1.74 6.39
C ALA A 202 15.46 1.65 6.33
N PRO A 203 16.20 2.22 7.31
CA PRO A 203 17.64 2.11 7.32
C PRO A 203 18.04 0.67 7.62
N GLU A 204 19.04 0.14 6.90
CA GLU A 204 19.60 -1.21 7.11
C GLU A 204 20.05 -1.41 8.56
N ALA A 205 20.57 -0.35 9.19
CA ALA A 205 20.96 -0.36 10.61
C ALA A 205 19.81 -0.69 11.57
N ALA A 206 18.54 -0.49 11.17
CA ALA A 206 17.37 -0.80 11.99
C ALA A 206 16.81 -2.21 11.74
N GLN A 207 17.40 -2.99 10.83
CA GLN A 207 16.84 -4.24 10.35
C GLN A 207 16.59 -5.24 11.48
N ALA A 208 17.59 -5.50 12.33
CA ALA A 208 17.46 -6.46 13.43
C ALA A 208 16.35 -6.10 14.43
N GLU A 209 16.21 -4.80 14.74
CA GLU A 209 15.19 -4.30 15.66
C GLU A 209 13.79 -4.39 15.04
N LEU A 210 13.65 -4.01 13.76
CA LEU A 210 12.38 -4.03 13.06
C LEU A 210 11.90 -5.45 12.77
N GLU A 211 12.75 -6.35 12.27
CA GLU A 211 12.38 -7.74 11.92
C GLU A 211 11.84 -8.53 13.12
N THR A 212 12.27 -8.19 14.34
CA THR A 212 11.81 -8.85 15.57
C THR A 212 10.38 -8.46 15.95
N ARG A 213 9.92 -7.28 15.53
CA ARG A 213 8.63 -6.68 15.98
C ARG A 213 7.65 -6.44 14.85
N MET A 214 8.12 -6.40 13.61
CA MET A 214 7.36 -6.01 12.44
C MET A 214 7.00 -7.20 11.57
N GLU A 215 5.71 -7.33 11.28
CA GLU A 215 5.21 -8.18 10.21
C GLU A 215 4.83 -7.27 9.03
N ALA A 216 5.58 -7.38 7.93
CA ALA A 216 5.36 -6.61 6.72
C ALA A 216 4.60 -7.43 5.67
N GLN A 217 3.58 -6.82 5.08
CA GLN A 217 2.82 -7.32 3.94
C GLN A 217 3.04 -6.35 2.78
N GLY A 218 3.80 -6.76 1.78
CA GLY A 218 4.19 -5.91 0.66
C GLY A 218 5.71 -5.82 0.53
N GLN A 219 6.22 -4.63 0.22
CA GLN A 219 7.65 -4.41 -0.05
C GLN A 219 8.34 -3.84 1.19
N LEU A 220 9.45 -4.45 1.58
CA LEU A 220 10.34 -3.96 2.62
C LEU A 220 11.71 -3.74 2.00
N ILE A 221 12.18 -2.49 2.03
CA ILE A 221 13.37 -2.01 1.33
C ILE A 221 14.31 -1.39 2.36
N TRP A 222 15.60 -1.68 2.24
CA TRP A 222 16.63 -1.22 3.16
C TRP A 222 17.56 -0.24 2.47
N TYR A 223 17.78 0.94 3.07
CA TYR A 223 18.76 1.91 2.58
C TYR A 223 19.95 2.04 3.55
N ARG A 224 21.13 2.42 3.04
CA ARG A 224 22.38 2.27 3.80
C ARG A 224 22.84 3.50 4.58
N SER A 225 22.48 4.71 4.14
CA SER A 225 22.89 5.97 4.80
C SER A 225 22.14 6.20 6.12
N GLY A 226 22.72 6.98 7.03
CA GLY A 226 21.99 7.53 8.19
C GLY A 226 21.13 8.76 7.87
N ASP A 227 21.42 9.45 6.75
CA ASP A 227 20.73 10.66 6.29
C ASP A 227 20.29 10.47 4.82
N PRO A 228 19.09 9.91 4.58
CA PRO A 228 18.58 9.73 3.22
C PRO A 228 17.95 11.03 2.70
N ARG A 229 18.09 11.28 1.39
CA ARG A 229 17.34 12.30 0.65
C ARG A 229 16.14 11.63 0.00
N VAL A 230 14.96 12.10 0.35
CA VAL A 230 13.68 11.48 -0.01
C VAL A 230 12.90 12.41 -0.92
N PHE A 231 12.46 11.89 -2.06
CA PHE A 231 11.64 12.57 -3.06
C PHE A 231 10.34 11.79 -3.25
N TYR A 232 9.20 12.48 -3.20
CA TYR A 232 7.87 11.87 -3.22
C TYR A 232 7.19 11.87 -4.59
N ASP A 233 7.79 12.56 -5.56
CA ASP A 233 7.28 12.80 -6.90
C ASP A 233 8.42 12.66 -7.92
N ASP A 234 8.07 12.75 -9.20
CA ASP A 234 9.03 12.85 -10.29
C ASP A 234 10.04 13.98 -10.03
N THR A 235 11.32 13.65 -10.11
CA THR A 235 12.39 14.53 -9.67
C THR A 235 13.51 14.61 -10.69
N GLU A 236 13.98 15.83 -10.96
CA GLU A 236 15.17 16.07 -11.78
C GLU A 236 16.35 16.52 -10.91
N LEU A 237 17.48 15.81 -10.98
CA LEU A 237 18.71 16.12 -10.24
C LEU A 237 19.86 16.45 -11.19
N GLY A 238 20.27 17.72 -11.22
CA GLY A 238 21.43 18.18 -11.96
C GLY A 238 22.76 18.00 -11.21
N PRO A 239 23.91 18.23 -11.87
CA PRO A 239 25.23 18.06 -11.25
C PRO A 239 25.46 18.98 -10.04
N ASP A 240 24.81 20.14 -9.99
CA ASP A 240 24.96 21.08 -8.87
C ASP A 240 24.33 20.55 -7.59
N TYR A 241 23.23 19.78 -7.66
CA TYR A 241 22.65 19.11 -6.50
C TYR A 241 23.69 18.24 -5.79
N PHE A 242 24.40 17.40 -6.56
CA PHE A 242 25.39 16.49 -6.01
C PHE A 242 26.63 17.20 -5.44
N ARG A 243 27.04 18.32 -6.06
CA ARG A 243 28.16 19.15 -5.57
C ARG A 243 27.86 19.87 -4.26
N LEU A 244 26.58 20.09 -3.96
CA LEU A 244 26.12 20.75 -2.74
C LEU A 244 25.93 19.78 -1.56
N LEU A 245 26.12 18.47 -1.77
CA LEU A 245 26.07 17.50 -0.69
C LEU A 245 27.37 17.52 0.10
N ASP A 246 27.28 17.73 1.41
CA ASP A 246 28.45 17.77 2.30
C ASP A 246 29.04 16.38 2.57
N HIS A 247 28.28 15.31 2.30
CA HIS A 247 28.66 13.92 2.43
C HIS A 247 27.82 13.04 1.48
N PRO A 248 28.25 11.80 1.19
CA PRO A 248 27.42 10.85 0.46
C PRO A 248 26.07 10.59 1.16
N VAL A 249 25.01 10.41 0.38
CA VAL A 249 23.64 10.16 0.88
C VAL A 249 22.99 8.97 0.19
N SER A 250 22.00 8.35 0.82
CA SER A 250 21.07 7.47 0.11
C SER A 250 20.04 8.33 -0.61
N LEU A 251 19.71 8.00 -1.86
CA LEU A 251 18.59 8.61 -2.57
C LEU A 251 17.39 7.67 -2.50
N ILE A 252 16.25 8.18 -2.05
CA ILE A 252 14.97 7.47 -2.07
C ILE A 252 14.03 8.28 -2.96
N VAL A 253 13.57 7.71 -4.07
CA VAL A 253 12.68 8.38 -5.02
C VAL A 253 11.41 7.56 -5.19
N LEU A 254 10.27 8.17 -4.90
CA LEU A 254 8.93 7.62 -5.09
C LEU A 254 8.30 8.23 -6.35
N GLY A 255 8.85 7.92 -7.51
CA GLY A 255 8.50 8.49 -8.80
C GLY A 255 9.65 8.34 -9.78
N ASP A 256 9.54 9.01 -10.92
CA ASP A 256 10.59 8.96 -11.94
C ASP A 256 11.77 9.85 -11.55
N LEU A 257 12.99 9.34 -11.71
CA LEU A 257 14.22 10.09 -11.48
C LEU A 257 14.89 10.46 -12.80
N THR A 258 15.02 11.74 -13.08
CA THR A 258 15.82 12.25 -14.20
C THR A 258 17.15 12.83 -13.71
N LEU A 259 18.26 12.26 -14.15
CA LEU A 259 19.60 12.80 -13.91
C LEU A 259 19.97 13.76 -15.05
N GLY A 260 20.25 15.01 -14.69
CA GLY A 260 20.53 16.06 -15.66
C GLY A 260 21.84 15.86 -16.44
N ALA A 261 21.95 16.54 -17.57
CA ALA A 261 23.18 16.57 -18.35
C ALA A 261 24.37 17.03 -17.47
N GLY A 262 25.48 16.29 -17.54
CA GLY A 262 26.67 16.56 -16.73
C GLY A 262 26.75 15.81 -15.40
N VAL A 263 25.73 15.03 -15.03
CA VAL A 263 25.86 14.03 -13.95
C VAL A 263 26.76 12.89 -14.46
N THR A 264 27.94 12.75 -13.86
CA THR A 264 28.95 11.75 -14.28
C THR A 264 28.97 10.54 -13.34
N PRO A 265 29.52 9.39 -13.78
CA PRO A 265 29.76 8.25 -12.90
C PRO A 265 30.60 8.56 -11.67
N GLY A 266 31.58 9.45 -11.78
CA GLY A 266 32.42 9.87 -10.66
C GLY A 266 31.60 10.62 -9.62
N LEU A 267 30.84 11.62 -10.08
CA LEU A 267 29.98 12.43 -9.22
C LEU A 267 28.95 11.58 -8.46
N LEU A 268 28.31 10.61 -9.13
CA LEU A 268 27.38 9.71 -8.46
C LEU A 268 28.06 8.85 -7.39
N ARG A 269 29.22 8.26 -7.69
CA ARG A 269 29.94 7.42 -6.71
C ARG A 269 30.50 8.21 -5.53
N GLU A 270 30.81 9.49 -5.72
CA GLU A 270 31.29 10.38 -4.67
C GLU A 270 30.16 10.91 -3.79
N SER A 271 28.95 11.09 -4.35
CA SER A 271 27.83 11.76 -3.66
C SER A 271 26.69 10.83 -3.23
N VAL A 272 26.62 9.60 -3.73
CA VAL A 272 25.50 8.68 -3.50
C VAL A 272 26.01 7.35 -2.96
N THR A 273 25.48 6.93 -1.80
CA THR A 273 25.79 5.64 -1.18
C THR A 273 25.02 4.50 -1.84
N ASP A 274 23.74 4.73 -2.09
CA ASP A 274 22.77 3.80 -2.66
C ASP A 274 21.53 4.56 -3.13
N MET A 275 20.76 3.93 -4.00
CA MET A 275 19.53 4.45 -4.58
C MET A 275 18.41 3.43 -4.41
N VAL A 276 17.30 3.88 -3.84
CA VAL A 276 16.02 3.18 -3.81
C VAL A 276 15.07 3.98 -4.71
N VAL A 277 14.66 3.40 -5.83
CA VAL A 277 13.79 4.09 -6.80
C VAL A 277 12.54 3.26 -7.08
N LEU A 278 11.39 3.87 -6.85
CA LEU A 278 10.08 3.33 -7.16
C LEU A 278 9.51 4.12 -8.35
N GLY A 279 10.04 3.83 -9.53
CA GLY A 279 9.78 4.54 -10.79
C GLY A 279 10.91 4.30 -11.79
N ASP A 280 10.83 4.95 -12.94
CA ASP A 280 11.86 4.88 -13.98
C ASP A 280 13.04 5.82 -13.68
N VAL A 281 14.25 5.42 -14.05
CA VAL A 281 15.45 6.28 -13.94
C VAL A 281 15.95 6.65 -15.33
N HIS A 282 15.89 7.93 -15.66
CA HIS A 282 16.46 8.50 -16.87
C HIS A 282 17.84 9.09 -16.57
N ALA A 283 18.90 8.51 -17.14
CA ALA A 283 20.28 8.96 -16.89
C ALA A 283 21.07 9.22 -18.17
N PRO A 284 22.08 10.13 -18.15
CA PRO A 284 23.02 10.27 -19.25
C PRO A 284 23.67 8.93 -19.57
N SER A 285 23.94 8.63 -20.85
CA SER A 285 24.49 7.33 -21.27
C SER A 285 25.71 6.90 -20.45
N ALA A 286 26.61 7.85 -20.16
CA ALA A 286 27.83 7.59 -19.40
C ALA A 286 27.54 7.19 -17.93
N ALA A 287 26.46 7.71 -17.33
CA ALA A 287 26.08 7.52 -15.93
C ALA A 287 25.33 6.21 -15.67
N VAL A 288 24.70 5.61 -16.69
CA VAL A 288 23.89 4.38 -16.55
C VAL A 288 24.61 3.26 -15.79
N PRO A 289 25.87 2.90 -16.07
CA PRO A 289 26.55 1.85 -15.31
C PRO A 289 26.74 2.18 -13.82
N ALA A 290 26.88 3.46 -13.47
CA ALA A 290 26.95 3.86 -12.07
C ALA A 290 25.57 3.75 -11.40
N VAL A 291 24.51 4.18 -12.08
CA VAL A 291 23.12 4.01 -11.60
C VAL A 291 22.80 2.54 -11.37
N GLN A 292 23.16 1.65 -12.30
CA GLN A 292 22.94 0.20 -12.15
C GLN A 292 23.63 -0.41 -10.93
N VAL A 293 24.78 0.13 -10.52
CA VAL A 293 25.50 -0.34 -9.33
C VAL A 293 24.94 0.28 -8.05
N LEU A 294 24.50 1.54 -8.11
CA LEU A 294 24.00 2.28 -6.95
C LEU A 294 22.53 1.97 -6.64
N ALA A 295 21.73 1.62 -7.64
CA ALA A 295 20.34 1.20 -7.48
C ALA A 295 20.28 -0.17 -6.79
N THR A 296 20.19 -0.17 -5.46
CA THR A 296 20.07 -1.39 -4.66
C THR A 296 18.67 -1.98 -4.79
N ASP A 297 17.67 -1.11 -4.91
CA ASP A 297 16.28 -1.46 -5.13
C ASP A 297 15.69 -0.56 -6.21
N LEU A 298 15.22 -1.15 -7.31
CA LEU A 298 14.61 -0.47 -8.43
C LEU A 298 13.31 -1.17 -8.83
N TYR A 299 12.21 -0.43 -8.77
CA TYR A 299 10.89 -0.85 -9.26
C TYR A 299 10.50 -0.01 -10.47
N GLY A 300 11.21 -0.24 -11.57
CA GLY A 300 11.07 0.46 -12.85
C GLY A 300 12.23 0.11 -13.78
N GLU A 301 12.48 0.93 -14.78
CA GLU A 301 13.54 0.73 -15.76
C GLU A 301 14.60 1.82 -15.70
N ILE A 302 15.88 1.46 -15.93
CA ILE A 302 16.93 2.45 -16.20
C ILE A 302 16.98 2.71 -17.70
N ARG A 303 16.71 3.95 -18.09
CA ARG A 303 16.68 4.42 -19.48
C ARG A 303 17.75 5.47 -19.72
N VAL A 304 18.27 5.50 -20.94
CA VAL A 304 19.18 6.56 -21.37
C VAL A 304 18.35 7.82 -21.66
N ALA A 305 18.65 8.92 -20.96
CA ALA A 305 17.96 10.21 -21.13
C ALA A 305 18.19 10.82 -22.53
N ASP A 306 19.32 10.48 -23.16
CA ASP A 306 19.71 10.95 -24.50
C ASP A 306 19.03 10.16 -25.66
N GLY A 307 18.15 9.21 -25.35
CA GLY A 307 17.41 8.41 -26.33
C GLY A 307 16.06 9.04 -26.74
N PRO A 308 15.48 8.66 -27.89
CA PRO A 308 14.13 9.09 -28.25
C PRO A 308 13.14 8.62 -27.18
N ARG A 309 12.29 9.54 -26.67
CA ARG A 309 11.18 9.20 -25.78
C ARG A 309 10.23 8.27 -26.56
N GLY A 310 10.15 7.02 -26.12
CA GLY A 310 9.19 6.03 -26.61
C GLY A 310 7.82 6.24 -26.01
#